data_AF-F1TFV9-F1
#
_entry.id   AF-F1TFV9-F1
#
_cell.length_a   1.000
_cell.length_b   1.000
_cell.length_c   1.000
_cell.angle_alpha   90.00
_cell.angle_beta   90.00
_cell.angle_gamma   90.00
#
_symmetry.space_group_name_H-M   'P 1'
#
loop_
_entity.id
_entity.type
_entity.pdbx_description
1 polymer ?
#
loop_
_entity_poly.entity_id
_entity_poly.type
_entity_poly.pdbx_seq_one_letter_code
_entity_poly.pdbx_strand_id
1 'polypeptide(L)'
;MSELIKRLSGVKLVGKELRYNMEAHMKGDNRLPAFWDKCFADYTFLLLEEQTNYIYNSSYVGIMLDWDKGDGEFSYVIGMLMKDGVTVPEGYYYKDIEDTRYTIPDENGDIILDYYIPINDK
;
A
#
# COMPACT_ATOMS: atom_id res chain seq x y z
N MET A 1 -18.54 -23.80 9.76
CA MET A 1 -17.56 -22.98 10.50
C MET A 1 -17.57 -21.60 9.86
N SER A 2 -17.90 -20.55 10.60
CA SER A 2 -17.85 -19.19 10.07
C SER A 2 -16.38 -18.74 10.06
N GLU A 3 -15.80 -18.53 8.88
CA GLU A 3 -14.52 -17.82 8.77
C GLU A 3 -14.67 -16.43 9.39
N LEU A 4 -13.76 -16.08 10.29
CA LEU A 4 -13.83 -14.87 11.08
C LEU A 4 -13.34 -13.68 10.24
N ILE A 5 -14.20 -13.21 9.36
CA ILE A 5 -13.96 -12.04 8.49
C ILE A 5 -13.77 -10.81 9.37
N LYS A 6 -12.58 -10.20 9.32
CA LYS A 6 -12.31 -8.88 9.90
C LYS A 6 -12.44 -7.79 8.83
N ARG A 7 -12.82 -6.59 9.25
CA ARG A 7 -12.98 -5.42 8.39
C ARG A 7 -11.88 -4.40 8.67
N LEU A 8 -11.32 -3.84 7.62
CA LEU A 8 -10.46 -2.66 7.65
C LEU A 8 -11.35 -1.46 7.25
N SER A 9 -11.55 -0.49 8.13
CA SER A 9 -12.34 0.73 7.84
C SER A 9 -11.61 1.96 8.38
N GLY A 10 -11.76 3.10 7.70
CA GLY A 10 -11.14 4.37 8.11
C GLY A 10 -9.60 4.35 8.08
N VAL A 11 -9.03 3.63 7.10
CA VAL A 11 -7.59 3.52 6.90
C VAL A 11 -7.19 4.26 5.64
N LYS A 12 -6.07 4.97 5.70
CA LYS A 12 -5.45 5.66 4.58
C LYS A 12 -4.06 5.09 4.34
N LEU A 13 -3.78 4.66 3.12
CA LEU A 13 -2.41 4.40 2.68
C LEU A 13 -1.73 5.73 2.40
N VAL A 14 -0.56 5.97 2.99
CA VAL A 14 0.25 7.17 2.71
C VAL A 14 1.69 6.73 2.46
N GLY A 15 2.29 7.18 1.35
CA GLY A 15 3.63 6.73 0.96
C GLY A 15 4.18 7.34 -0.32
N LYS A 16 5.24 6.75 -0.86
CA LYS A 16 5.80 7.08 -2.17
C LYS A 16 5.27 6.11 -3.21
N GLU A 17 4.83 6.65 -4.33
CA GLU A 17 4.33 5.88 -5.47
C GLU A 17 5.45 5.69 -6.51
N LEU A 18 5.52 4.47 -7.03
CA LEU A 18 6.22 4.14 -8.25
C LEU A 18 5.20 3.62 -9.25
N ARG A 19 4.99 4.36 -10.34
CA ARG A 19 4.26 3.85 -11.50
C ARG A 19 5.09 2.79 -12.21
N TYR A 20 4.46 1.65 -12.41
CA TYR A 20 5.07 0.44 -12.94
C TYR A 20 4.25 -0.10 -14.10
N ASN A 21 4.90 -0.86 -14.97
CA ASN A 21 4.25 -1.64 -16.02
C ASN A 21 4.68 -3.10 -15.85
N MET A 22 3.73 -4.04 -15.96
CA MET A 22 4.03 -5.46 -15.75
C MET A 22 4.96 -6.06 -16.80
N GLU A 23 4.90 -5.59 -18.04
CA GLU A 23 5.85 -6.02 -19.07
C GLU A 23 7.28 -5.60 -18.70
N ALA A 24 7.45 -4.39 -18.18
CA ALA A 24 8.72 -3.91 -17.67
C ALA A 24 9.19 -4.70 -16.44
N HIS A 25 8.27 -5.19 -15.59
CA HIS A 25 8.61 -6.11 -14.49
C HIS A 25 9.18 -7.44 -14.99
N MET A 26 8.51 -8.04 -15.96
CA MET A 26 8.81 -9.39 -16.41
C MET A 26 10.04 -9.46 -17.32
N LYS A 27 10.36 -8.37 -18.03
CA LYS A 27 11.46 -8.31 -19.00
C LYS A 27 12.68 -7.52 -18.51
N GLY A 28 12.50 -6.63 -17.53
CA GLY A 28 13.54 -5.74 -17.02
C GLY A 28 14.00 -6.11 -15.61
N ASP A 29 14.96 -5.33 -15.10
CA ASP A 29 15.37 -5.45 -13.71
C ASP A 29 14.23 -5.07 -12.77
N ASN A 30 14.03 -5.87 -11.73
CA ASN A 30 13.05 -5.57 -10.69
C ASN A 30 13.49 -4.32 -9.91
N ARG A 31 12.80 -3.18 -10.11
CA ARG A 31 13.16 -1.90 -9.47
C ARG A 31 12.61 -1.77 -8.04
N LEU A 32 11.78 -2.72 -7.59
CA LEU A 32 11.12 -2.64 -6.28
C LEU A 32 12.13 -2.60 -5.12
N PRO A 33 13.18 -3.46 -5.07
CA PRO A 33 14.18 -3.39 -3.99
C PRO A 33 14.87 -2.02 -3.92
N ALA A 34 15.33 -1.49 -5.05
CA ALA A 34 15.97 -0.17 -5.10
C ALA A 34 15.01 0.96 -4.70
N PHE A 35 13.70 0.80 -4.98
CA PHE A 35 12.69 1.76 -4.55
C PHE A 35 12.46 1.70 -3.03
N TRP A 36 12.45 0.51 -2.43
CA TRP A 36 12.45 0.33 -0.98
C TRP A 36 13.68 0.97 -0.33
N ASP A 37 14.88 0.68 -0.84
CA ASP A 37 16.13 1.26 -0.34
C ASP A 37 16.09 2.79 -0.37
N LYS A 38 15.55 3.36 -1.46
CA LYS A 38 15.37 4.80 -1.58
C LYS A 38 14.42 5.35 -0.50
N CYS A 39 13.28 4.72 -0.26
CA CYS A 39 12.31 5.18 0.75
C CYS A 39 12.89 5.14 2.17
N PHE A 40 13.74 4.16 2.47
CA PHE A 40 14.47 4.14 3.74
C PHE A 40 15.54 5.24 3.81
N ALA A 41 16.28 5.46 2.73
CA ALA A 41 17.35 6.44 2.67
C ALA A 41 16.86 7.90 2.69
N ASP A 42 15.68 8.18 2.12
CA ASP A 42 15.11 9.52 2.03
C ASP A 42 14.16 9.89 3.18
N TYR A 43 14.14 9.09 4.25
CA TYR A 43 13.33 9.29 5.44
C TYR A 43 11.83 9.30 5.16
N THR A 44 11.37 8.57 4.14
CA THR A 44 9.94 8.51 3.78
C THR A 44 9.07 8.11 4.98
N PHE A 45 9.53 7.16 5.79
CA PHE A 45 8.78 6.66 6.95
C PHE A 45 8.81 7.62 8.14
N LEU A 46 9.90 8.36 8.35
CA LEU A 46 10.08 9.22 9.52
C LEU A 46 8.96 10.25 9.66
N LEU A 47 8.58 10.91 8.56
CA LEU A 47 7.50 11.90 8.53
C LEU A 47 6.12 11.31 8.86
N LEU A 48 5.94 10.01 8.66
CA LEU A 48 4.70 9.29 9.00
C LEU A 48 4.75 8.77 10.44
N GLU A 49 5.91 8.28 10.88
CA GLU A 49 6.16 7.78 12.24
C GLU A 49 6.02 8.88 13.30
N GLU A 50 6.37 10.12 12.97
CA GLU A 50 6.19 11.28 13.86
C GLU A 50 4.71 11.55 14.18
N GLN A 51 3.78 11.08 13.34
CA GLN A 51 2.34 11.26 13.50
C GLN A 51 1.70 10.11 14.31
N THR A 52 2.31 9.77 15.45
CA THR A 52 2.02 8.58 16.27
C THR A 52 0.53 8.30 16.54
N ASN A 53 -0.27 9.33 16.81
CA ASN A 53 -1.71 9.18 17.07
C ASN A 53 -2.50 8.65 15.85
N TYR A 54 -1.98 8.90 14.66
CA TYR A 54 -2.58 8.54 13.39
C TYR A 54 -2.00 7.27 12.78
N ILE A 55 -1.07 6.56 13.44
CA ILE A 55 -0.61 5.27 12.97
C ILE A 55 -1.74 4.24 13.18
N TYR A 56 -2.18 3.59 12.10
CA TYR A 56 -3.12 2.47 12.19
C TYR A 56 -2.37 1.15 12.48
N ASN A 57 -1.26 0.94 11.77
CA ASN A 57 -0.33 -0.17 11.97
C ASN A 57 1.10 0.34 11.69
N SER A 58 2.06 -0.02 12.55
CA SER A 58 3.45 0.45 12.45
C SER A 58 4.29 -0.27 11.40
N SER A 59 3.76 -1.31 10.75
CA SER A 59 4.44 -1.99 9.66
C SER A 59 4.53 -1.10 8.42
N TYR A 60 5.67 -1.18 7.74
CA TYR A 60 5.82 -0.64 6.40
C TYR A 60 5.14 -1.57 5.39
N VAL A 61 4.47 -0.99 4.40
CA VAL A 61 3.71 -1.74 3.40
C VAL A 61 4.19 -1.41 2.00
N GLY A 62 4.15 -2.41 1.13
CA GLY A 62 4.25 -2.26 -0.31
C GLY A 62 2.95 -2.74 -0.94
N ILE A 63 2.13 -1.82 -1.46
CA ILE A 63 0.79 -2.15 -1.98
C ILE A 63 0.74 -1.86 -3.48
N MET A 64 0.27 -2.85 -4.24
CA MET A 64 -0.07 -2.69 -5.65
C MET A 64 -1.52 -2.23 -5.80
N LEU A 65 -1.75 -1.13 -6.52
CA LEU A 65 -3.04 -0.49 -6.71
C LEU A 65 -3.22 -0.07 -8.17
N ASP A 66 -4.46 0.28 -8.53
CA ASP A 66 -4.80 0.98 -9.78
C ASP A 66 -4.28 0.27 -11.04
N TRP A 67 -4.46 -1.05 -11.07
CA TRP A 67 -4.13 -1.88 -12.23
C TRP A 67 -5.02 -1.53 -13.43
N ASP A 68 -4.40 -1.16 -14.54
CA ASP A 68 -5.04 -0.92 -15.82
C ASP A 68 -4.84 -2.15 -16.74
N LYS A 69 -5.94 -2.73 -17.22
CA LYS A 69 -5.89 -3.92 -18.09
C LYS A 69 -5.47 -3.61 -19.52
N GLY A 70 -5.64 -2.36 -19.97
CA GLY A 70 -5.34 -1.95 -21.33
C GLY A 70 -3.85 -1.85 -21.58
N ASP A 71 -3.11 -1.21 -20.67
CA ASP A 71 -1.65 -1.02 -20.79
C ASP A 71 -0.82 -1.85 -19.80
N GLY A 72 -1.44 -2.49 -18.81
CA GLY A 72 -0.75 -3.27 -17.79
C GLY A 72 0.01 -2.41 -16.77
N GLU A 73 -0.33 -1.12 -16.67
CA GLU A 73 0.22 -0.24 -15.66
C GLU A 73 -0.44 -0.44 -14.30
N PHE A 74 0.34 -0.19 -13.25
CA PHE A 74 -0.14 -0.16 -11.88
C PHE A 74 0.70 0.80 -11.03
N SER A 75 0.14 1.17 -9.89
CA SER A 75 0.84 1.93 -8.85
C SER A 75 1.38 0.96 -7.81
N TYR A 76 2.69 1.01 -7.55
CA TYR A 76 3.27 0.36 -6.38
C TYR A 76 3.62 1.42 -5.34
N VAL A 77 2.96 1.38 -4.20
CA VAL A 77 3.11 2.37 -3.14
C VAL A 77 3.83 1.76 -1.96
N ILE A 78 4.95 2.37 -1.58
CA ILE A 78 5.71 2.05 -0.36
C ILE A 78 5.35 3.08 0.70
N GLY A 79 4.85 2.66 1.85
CA GLY A 79 4.39 3.59 2.87
C GLY A 79 3.90 2.93 4.15
N MET A 80 2.94 3.58 4.80
CA MET A 80 2.31 3.12 6.05
C MET A 80 0.79 3.20 5.95
N LEU A 81 0.12 2.36 6.74
CA LEU A 81 -1.32 2.46 6.98
C LEU A 81 -1.58 3.41 8.14
N MET A 82 -2.30 4.48 7.84
CA MET A 82 -2.60 5.57 8.74
C MET A 82 -4.11 5.64 8.99
N LYS A 83 -4.51 6.25 10.10
CA LYS A 83 -5.91 6.59 10.41
C LYS A 83 -6.29 7.89 9.70
N ASP A 84 -7.58 8.13 9.61
CA ASP A 84 -8.12 9.42 9.18
C ASP A 84 -7.55 10.59 10.00
N GLY A 85 -7.31 11.71 9.32
CA GLY A 85 -6.75 12.93 9.92
C GLY A 85 -5.22 13.02 9.88
N VAL A 86 -4.52 11.99 9.38
CA VAL A 86 -3.08 12.08 9.10
C VAL A 86 -2.79 13.21 8.10
N THR A 87 -1.71 13.94 8.33
CA THR A 87 -1.17 14.91 7.36
C THR A 87 -0.37 14.14 6.31
N VAL A 88 -0.68 14.36 5.03
CA VAL A 88 0.07 13.80 3.91
C VAL A 88 1.22 14.75 3.56
N PRO A 89 2.49 14.32 3.67
CA PRO A 89 3.61 15.21 3.32
C PRO A 89 3.66 15.52 1.82
N GLU A 90 4.31 16.62 1.45
CA GLU A 90 4.41 17.03 0.04
C GLU A 90 5.10 15.94 -0.81
N GLY A 91 4.53 15.67 -1.99
CA GLY A 91 5.03 14.66 -2.91
C GLY A 91 4.83 13.22 -2.42
N TYR A 92 3.93 12.98 -1.46
CA TYR A 92 3.44 11.64 -1.14
C TYR A 92 2.16 11.35 -1.92
N TYR A 93 2.02 10.10 -2.29
CA TYR A 93 0.76 9.53 -2.72
C TYR A 93 -0.06 9.15 -1.49
N TYR A 94 -1.38 9.25 -1.61
CA TYR A 94 -2.28 8.69 -0.63
C TYR A 94 -3.53 8.11 -1.27
N LYS A 95 -4.10 7.11 -0.61
CA LYS A 95 -5.38 6.52 -1.00
C LYS A 95 -6.17 6.12 0.24
N ASP A 96 -7.43 6.53 0.27
CA ASP A 96 -8.38 6.01 1.25
C ASP A 96 -8.70 4.56 0.91
N ILE A 97 -8.53 3.69 1.90
CA ILE A 97 -8.84 2.29 1.81
C ILE A 97 -10.32 2.13 2.15
N GLU A 98 -11.10 1.77 1.14
CA GLU A 98 -12.50 1.42 1.34
C GLU A 98 -12.64 0.18 2.24
N ASP A 99 -13.79 0.09 2.91
CA ASP A 99 -14.16 -1.02 3.78
C ASP A 99 -13.85 -2.39 3.15
N THR A 100 -12.73 -2.98 3.56
CA THR A 100 -12.18 -4.19 2.96
C THR A 100 -12.12 -5.33 3.96
N ARG A 101 -12.36 -6.54 3.47
CA ARG A 101 -12.25 -7.77 4.24
C ARG A 101 -10.83 -8.32 4.10
N TYR A 102 -10.27 -8.83 5.19
CA TYR A 102 -8.96 -9.48 5.16
C TYR A 102 -8.98 -10.80 5.93
N THR A 103 -8.05 -11.67 5.58
CA THR A 103 -7.90 -12.99 6.18
C THR A 103 -7.34 -12.90 7.61
N ILE A 104 -7.52 -13.96 8.40
CA ILE A 104 -6.88 -14.06 9.73
C ILE A 104 -5.36 -14.14 9.51
N PRO A 105 -4.51 -13.50 10.34
CA PRO A 105 -3.07 -13.68 10.22
C PRO A 105 -2.72 -15.17 10.27
N ASP A 106 -1.74 -15.58 9.47
CA ASP A 106 -1.22 -16.94 9.50
C ASP A 106 -0.42 -17.22 10.79
N GLU A 107 0.18 -18.40 10.89
CA GLU A 107 1.01 -18.80 12.03
C GLU A 107 2.26 -17.91 12.25
N ASN A 108 2.67 -17.12 11.25
CA ASN A 108 3.77 -16.17 11.31
C ASN A 108 3.29 -14.74 11.60
N GLY A 109 1.98 -14.50 11.63
CA GLY A 109 1.38 -13.17 11.80
C GLY A 109 1.21 -12.40 10.49
N ASP A 110 1.42 -13.05 9.34
CA ASP A 110 1.25 -12.44 8.02
C ASP A 110 -0.23 -12.37 7.65
N ILE A 111 -0.66 -11.22 7.14
CA ILE A 111 -2.04 -10.99 6.70
C ILE A 111 -2.07 -10.87 5.18
N ILE A 112 -2.91 -11.68 4.52
CA ILE A 112 -3.27 -11.44 3.13
C ILE A 112 -4.46 -10.47 3.12
N LEU A 113 -4.22 -9.29 2.57
CA LEU A 113 -5.26 -8.31 2.29
C LEU A 113 -5.90 -8.70 0.95
N ASP A 114 -7.11 -9.23 0.99
CA ASP A 114 -7.95 -9.41 -0.20
C ASP A 114 -8.42 -8.02 -0.68
N TYR A 115 -7.55 -7.28 -1.36
CA TYR A 115 -7.97 -6.05 -2.03
C TYR A 115 -8.75 -6.38 -3.29
N TYR A 116 -10.00 -5.95 -3.30
CA TYR A 116 -10.76 -5.75 -4.52
C TYR A 116 -10.12 -4.58 -5.29
N ILE A 117 -9.49 -4.86 -6.42
CA ILE A 117 -9.08 -3.83 -7.37
C ILE A 117 -10.29 -3.61 -8.30
N PRO A 118 -11.04 -2.50 -8.18
CA PRO A 118 -12.05 -2.16 -9.17
C PRO A 118 -11.36 -2.00 -10.52
N ILE A 119 -11.71 -2.86 -11.45
CA ILE A 119 -11.30 -2.73 -12.84
C ILE A 119 -12.19 -1.65 -13.44
N ASN A 120 -11.63 -0.46 -13.65
CA ASN A 120 -12.31 0.59 -14.39
C ASN A 120 -12.02 0.39 -15.87
N ASP A 121 -13.03 -0.02 -16.63
CA ASP A 121 -13.00 0.08 -18.09
C ASP A 121 -13.12 1.58 -18.42
N LYS A 122 -12.03 2.21 -18.89
CA LYS A 122 -12.10 3.52 -19.54
C LYS A 122 -12.75 3.39 -20.92
#